data_AF-Q32H81-F1
#
_entry.id   AF-Q32H81-F1
#
_cell.length_a   1.000
_cell.length_b   1.000
_cell.length_c   1.000
_cell.angle_alpha   90.00
_cell.angle_beta   90.00
_cell.angle_gamma   90.00
#
_symmetry.space_group_name_H-M   'P 1'
#
loop_
_entity.id
_entity.type
_entity.pdbx_description
1 polymer ?
#
loop_
_entity_poly.entity_id
_entity_poly.type
_entity_poly.pdbx_seq_one_letter_code
_entity_poly.pdbx_strand_id
1 'polypeptide(L)'
;MILDSRPVHAARPHSEAIRDAQRKKPKVPVHAVLTATNPLIRFISSDDMTQNRELFQVWLQKLAQWHQTTTPYLFLHTPDIAQAPELVHTLWEDLRKTLPEIGAVPAIPQQSSLF
;
A
#
# COMPACT_ATOMS: atom_id res chain seq x y z
N MET A 1 5.77 -3.34 -13.38
CA MET A 1 5.26 -3.20 -11.99
C MET A 1 6.39 -2.69 -11.13
N ILE A 2 6.11 -1.72 -10.27
CA ILE A 2 7.03 -1.21 -9.25
C ILE A 2 6.61 -1.81 -7.91
N LEU A 3 7.52 -2.52 -7.26
CA LEU A 3 7.28 -3.14 -5.96
C LEU A 3 7.88 -2.26 -4.87
N ASP A 4 7.07 -1.91 -3.87
CA ASP A 4 7.54 -1.36 -2.61
C ASP A 4 7.35 -2.38 -1.50
N SER A 5 8.46 -2.99 -1.08
CA SER A 5 8.51 -3.95 0.02
C SER A 5 9.16 -3.36 1.27
N ARG A 6 9.39 -2.05 1.35
CA ARG A 6 10.03 -1.43 2.52
C ARG A 6 9.27 -1.70 3.81
N PRO A 7 7.93 -1.54 3.89
CA PRO A 7 7.22 -1.71 5.17
C PRO A 7 7.32 -3.13 5.71
N VAL A 8 7.03 -4.14 4.89
CA VAL A 8 7.12 -5.55 5.35
C VAL A 8 8.51 -5.92 5.86
N HIS A 9 9.58 -5.38 5.25
CA HIS A 9 10.97 -5.63 5.68
C HIS A 9 11.43 -4.73 6.84
N ALA A 10 10.73 -3.63 7.13
CA ALA A 10 10.98 -2.77 8.28
C ALA A 10 10.24 -3.26 9.55
N ALA A 11 9.18 -4.06 9.38
CA ALA A 11 8.43 -4.65 10.48
C ALA A 11 9.31 -5.56 11.37
N ARG A 12 9.05 -5.54 12.68
CA ARG A 12 9.66 -6.50 13.61
C ARG A 12 9.06 -7.89 13.36
N PRO A 13 9.86 -8.97 13.21
CA PRO A 13 9.37 -10.32 12.91
C PRO A 13 8.76 -11.01 14.14
N HIS A 14 7.69 -10.44 14.69
CA HIS A 14 7.09 -10.90 15.95
C HIS A 14 5.98 -11.94 15.75
N SER A 15 5.33 -11.98 14.59
CA SER A 15 4.32 -12.98 14.24
C SER A 15 4.78 -13.89 13.09
N GLU A 16 4.16 -15.06 12.96
CA GLU A 16 4.43 -15.98 11.85
C GLU A 16 4.06 -15.38 10.49
N ALA A 17 2.94 -14.66 10.42
CA ALA A 17 2.49 -13.97 9.22
C ALA A 17 3.54 -12.96 8.70
N ILE A 18 4.11 -12.14 9.60
CA ILE A 18 5.17 -11.18 9.24
C ILE A 18 6.44 -11.91 8.79
N ARG A 19 6.87 -12.93 9.53
CA ARG A 19 8.06 -13.72 9.17
C ARG A 19 7.90 -14.39 7.80
N ASP A 20 6.73 -14.96 7.52
CA ASP A 20 6.46 -15.60 6.24
C ASP A 20 6.42 -14.59 5.10
N ALA A 21 5.76 -13.45 5.30
CA ALA A 21 5.76 -12.36 4.35
C ALA A 21 7.19 -11.86 4.07
N GLN A 22 8.02 -11.62 5.09
CA GLN A 22 9.41 -11.21 4.91
C GLN A 22 10.25 -12.23 4.12
N ARG A 23 10.06 -13.53 4.38
CA ARG A 23 10.77 -14.58 3.61
C ARG A 23 10.34 -14.62 2.14
N LYS A 24 9.04 -14.44 1.86
CA LYS A 24 8.48 -14.57 0.50
C LYS A 24 8.63 -13.31 -0.34
N LYS A 25 8.67 -12.13 0.28
CA LYS A 25 8.75 -10.85 -0.45
C LYS A 25 10.22 -10.50 -0.71
N PRO A 26 10.60 -10.19 -1.95
CA PRO A 26 12.00 -9.84 -2.24
C PRO A 26 12.37 -8.55 -1.51
N LYS A 27 13.64 -8.42 -1.11
CA LYS A 27 14.18 -7.20 -0.50
C LYS A 27 14.92 -6.41 -1.57
N VAL A 28 14.21 -5.49 -2.23
CA VAL A 28 14.75 -4.68 -3.33
C VAL A 28 14.55 -3.18 -3.07
N PRO A 29 15.49 -2.31 -3.50
CA PRO A 29 15.26 -0.88 -3.43
C PRO A 29 14.11 -0.45 -4.35
N VAL A 30 13.34 0.53 -3.90
CA VAL A 30 12.16 1.02 -4.62
C VAL A 30 12.57 2.08 -5.62
N HIS A 31 12.22 1.86 -6.89
CA HIS A 31 12.54 2.77 -7.99
C HIS A 31 11.25 3.31 -8.61
N ALA A 32 10.82 4.49 -8.17
CA ALA A 32 9.60 5.14 -8.66
C ALA A 32 9.84 5.86 -10.00
N VAL A 33 10.06 5.08 -11.06
CA VAL A 33 10.28 5.56 -12.43
C VAL A 33 9.10 5.17 -13.31
N LEU A 34 8.56 6.15 -14.04
CA LEU A 34 7.52 5.92 -15.02
C LEU A 34 8.12 5.22 -16.25
N THR A 35 7.72 3.99 -16.50
CA THR A 35 8.19 3.17 -17.65
C THR A 35 7.05 2.75 -18.58
N ALA A 36 5.82 3.11 -18.27
CA ALA A 36 4.62 2.77 -19.02
C ALA A 36 3.52 3.82 -18.80
N THR A 37 2.53 3.85 -19.70
CA THR A 37 1.35 4.74 -19.61
C THR A 37 0.37 4.37 -18.51
N ASN A 38 0.46 3.12 -18.01
CA ASN A 38 -0.38 2.60 -16.92
C ASN A 38 0.54 2.00 -15.84
N PRO A 39 1.26 2.84 -15.05
CA PRO A 39 2.22 2.34 -14.08
C PRO A 39 1.49 1.58 -12.96
N LEU A 40 1.97 0.37 -12.64
CA LEU A 40 1.41 -0.44 -11.57
C LEU A 40 2.33 -0.41 -10.36
N ILE A 41 1.83 0.09 -9.23
CA ILE A 41 2.49 0.14 -7.93
C ILE A 41 1.93 -0.99 -7.07
N ARG A 42 2.81 -1.81 -6.49
CA ARG A 42 2.44 -2.82 -5.51
C ARG A 42 3.12 -2.49 -4.18
N PHE A 43 2.34 -2.01 -3.21
CA PHE A 43 2.81 -1.63 -1.89
C PHE A 43 2.55 -2.78 -0.91
N ILE A 44 3.62 -3.35 -0.35
CA ILE A 44 3.56 -4.43 0.62
C ILE A 44 3.72 -3.84 2.02
N SER A 45 2.60 -3.70 2.71
CA SER A 45 2.52 -3.10 4.03
C SER A 45 3.10 -4.01 5.12
N SER A 46 3.30 -3.44 6.30
CA SER A 46 3.45 -4.12 7.58
C SER A 46 2.11 -4.12 8.32
N ASP A 47 2.13 -4.64 9.55
CA ASP A 47 1.09 -4.47 10.57
C ASP A 47 1.16 -3.12 11.31
N ASP A 48 2.28 -2.40 11.23
CA ASP A 48 2.40 -1.02 11.73
C ASP A 48 1.79 -0.01 10.74
N MET A 49 0.57 0.46 11.03
CA MET A 49 -0.16 1.42 10.19
C MET A 49 0.47 2.82 10.16
N THR A 50 1.11 3.24 11.24
CA THR A 50 1.83 4.53 11.29
C THR A 50 3.02 4.48 10.35
N GLN A 51 3.84 3.43 10.45
CA GLN A 51 4.98 3.23 9.55
C GLN A 51 4.54 3.05 8.09
N ASN A 52 3.43 2.35 7.84
CA ASN A 52 2.85 2.23 6.50
C ASN A 52 2.54 3.60 5.91
N ARG A 53 1.85 4.46 6.68
CA ARG A 53 1.50 5.83 6.26
C ARG A 53 2.72 6.69 5.97
N GLU A 54 3.76 6.60 6.80
CA GLU A 54 5.03 7.32 6.62
C GLU A 54 5.75 6.88 5.34
N LEU A 55 5.94 5.58 5.14
CA LEU A 55 6.63 5.05 3.96
C LEU A 55 5.83 5.30 2.67
N PHE A 56 4.50 5.39 2.77
CA PHE A 56 3.61 5.65 1.65
C PHE A 56 3.65 7.11 1.15
N GLN A 57 4.20 8.07 1.92
CA GLN A 57 4.24 9.49 1.52
C GLN A 57 4.93 9.73 0.16
N VAL A 58 5.97 8.95 -0.15
CA VAL A 58 6.65 9.02 -1.45
C VAL A 58 5.68 8.67 -2.59
N TRP A 59 4.77 7.72 -2.36
CA TRP A 59 3.79 7.32 -3.36
C TRP A 59 2.70 8.35 -3.55
N LEU A 60 2.27 9.09 -2.51
CA LEU A 60 1.32 10.19 -2.67
C LEU A 60 1.86 11.25 -3.64
N GLN A 61 3.11 11.66 -3.46
CA GLN A 61 3.77 12.63 -4.36
C GLN A 61 3.83 12.11 -5.80
N LYS A 62 4.20 10.83 -5.97
CA LYS A 62 4.30 10.20 -7.29
C LYS A 62 2.94 10.02 -7.96
N LEU A 63 1.91 9.65 -7.19
CA LEU A 63 0.55 9.51 -7.68
C LEU A 63 -0.02 10.86 -8.14
N ALA A 64 0.14 11.93 -7.36
CA ALA A 64 -0.22 13.29 -7.79
C ALA A 64 0.48 13.74 -9.08
N GLN A 65 1.76 13.39 -9.23
CA GLN A 65 2.52 13.70 -10.44
C GLN A 65 2.03 12.86 -11.63
N TRP A 66 1.91 11.55 -11.46
CA TRP A 66 1.64 10.61 -12.56
C TRP A 66 0.21 10.67 -13.04
N HIS A 67 -0.76 10.95 -12.17
CA HIS A 67 -2.17 11.04 -12.52
C HIS A 67 -2.47 12.12 -13.58
N GLN A 68 -1.59 13.12 -13.73
CA GLN A 68 -1.75 14.19 -14.73
C GLN A 68 -1.62 13.70 -16.18
N THR A 69 -0.89 12.60 -16.42
CA THR A 69 -0.56 12.13 -17.78
C THR A 69 -0.73 10.62 -17.96
N THR A 70 -1.03 9.89 -16.90
CA THR A 70 -1.10 8.42 -16.88
C THR A 70 -2.22 7.94 -15.97
N THR A 71 -2.57 6.67 -16.07
CA THR A 71 -3.51 6.02 -15.15
C THR A 71 -2.77 5.03 -14.25
N PRO A 72 -2.30 5.47 -13.06
CA PRO A 72 -1.61 4.58 -12.14
C PRO A 72 -2.59 3.57 -11.51
N TYR A 73 -2.14 2.32 -11.38
CA TYR A 73 -2.83 1.28 -10.63
C TYR A 73 -2.10 1.02 -9.32
N LEU A 74 -2.81 1.14 -8.19
CA LEU A 74 -2.28 0.88 -6.86
C LEU A 74 -2.84 -0.43 -6.30
N PHE A 75 -1.95 -1.35 -5.98
CA PHE A 75 -2.27 -2.60 -5.28
C PHE A 75 -1.69 -2.56 -3.87
N LEU A 76 -2.55 -2.63 -2.87
CA LEU A 76 -2.19 -2.72 -1.46
C LEU A 76 -2.17 -4.18 -1.03
N HIS A 77 -1.12 -4.60 -0.34
CA HIS A 77 -0.97 -5.97 0.14
C HIS A 77 -0.53 -5.95 1.60
N THR A 78 -1.28 -6.63 2.45
CA THR A 78 -0.95 -6.83 3.87
C THR A 78 -0.34 -8.22 4.11
N PRO A 79 0.45 -8.42 5.17
CA PRO A 79 0.93 -9.75 5.57
C PRO A 79 -0.23 -10.67 6.01
N ASP A 80 -1.21 -10.11 6.72
CA ASP A 80 -2.49 -10.73 7.04
C ASP A 80 -3.63 -10.01 6.29
N ILE A 81 -4.42 -10.74 5.51
CA ILE A 81 -5.52 -10.17 4.71
C ILE A 81 -6.58 -9.49 5.58
N ALA A 82 -6.74 -9.88 6.84
CA ALA A 82 -7.65 -9.25 7.78
C ALA A 82 -7.32 -7.76 8.02
N GLN A 83 -6.06 -7.36 7.79
CA GLN A 83 -5.59 -5.98 7.94
C GLN A 83 -5.82 -5.12 6.69
N ALA A 84 -6.24 -5.70 5.56
CA ALA A 84 -6.40 -4.96 4.31
C ALA A 84 -7.42 -3.80 4.43
N PRO A 85 -8.58 -3.97 5.08
CA PRO A 85 -9.50 -2.86 5.31
C PRO A 85 -8.87 -1.74 6.13
N GLU A 86 -8.14 -2.06 7.21
CA GLU A 86 -7.48 -1.07 8.07
C GLU A 86 -6.41 -0.29 7.31
N LEU A 87 -5.62 -0.97 6.47
CA LEU A 87 -4.64 -0.33 5.60
C LEU A 87 -5.31 0.64 4.63
N VAL A 88 -6.43 0.25 4.00
CA VAL A 88 -7.18 1.14 3.12
C VAL A 88 -7.63 2.38 3.89
N HIS A 89 -8.27 2.22 5.05
CA HIS A 89 -8.74 3.35 5.86
C HIS A 89 -7.59 4.28 6.26
N THR A 90 -6.46 3.72 6.67
CA THR A 90 -5.25 4.46 7.08
C THR A 90 -4.72 5.34 5.94
N LEU A 91 -4.69 4.82 4.71
CA LEU A 91 -4.11 5.54 3.56
C LEU A 91 -5.13 6.40 2.81
N TRP A 92 -6.44 6.11 2.91
CA TRP A 92 -7.46 6.73 2.08
C TRP A 92 -7.57 8.24 2.29
N GLU A 93 -7.47 8.70 3.53
CA GLU A 93 -7.57 10.14 3.81
C GLU A 93 -6.47 10.94 3.10
N ASP A 94 -5.24 10.44 3.14
CA ASP A 94 -4.11 11.09 2.49
C ASP A 94 -4.19 10.96 0.97
N LEU A 95 -4.62 9.81 0.46
CA LEU A 95 -4.92 9.60 -0.95
C LEU A 95 -5.97 10.60 -1.45
N ARG A 96 -7.08 10.78 -0.72
CA ARG A 96 -8.15 11.72 -1.11
C ARG A 96 -7.70 13.18 -1.03
N LYS A 97 -6.87 13.55 -0.06
CA LYS A 97 -6.26 14.90 -0.01
C LYS A 97 -5.38 15.16 -1.23
N THR A 98 -4.73 14.13 -1.74
CA THR A 98 -3.78 14.21 -2.85
C THR A 98 -4.46 14.08 -4.22
N LEU A 99 -5.49 13.25 -4.31
CA LEU A 99 -6.28 12.90 -5.49
C LEU A 99 -7.78 12.93 -5.11
N PRO A 100 -8.43 14.11 -5.05
CA PRO A 100 -9.82 14.23 -4.62
C PRO A 100 -10.82 13.40 -5.45
N GLU A 101 -10.49 13.13 -6.71
CA GLU A 101 -11.30 12.38 -7.68
C GLU A 101 -11.53 10.90 -7.32
N ILE A 102 -10.71 10.31 -6.43
CA ILE A 102 -10.93 8.92 -6.00
C ILE A 102 -12.21 8.75 -5.17
N GLY A 103 -12.76 9.86 -4.67
CA GLY A 103 -14.01 9.88 -3.91
C GLY A 103 -13.90 9.45 -2.45
N ALA A 104 -15.05 9.11 -1.87
CA ALA A 104 -15.13 8.63 -0.49
C ALA A 104 -14.51 7.25 -0.33
N VAL A 105 -14.11 6.90 0.89
CA VAL A 105 -13.59 5.56 1.20
C VAL A 105 -14.62 4.52 0.75
N PRO A 106 -14.22 3.47 0.03
CA PRO A 106 -15.16 2.44 -0.38
C PRO A 106 -15.77 1.80 0.87
N ALA A 107 -17.05 1.46 0.79
CA ALA A 107 -17.70 0.64 1.80
C ALA A 107 -17.11 -0.78 1.75
N ILE A 108 -16.01 -1.00 2.46
CA ILE A 108 -15.39 -2.32 2.58
C ILE A 108 -16.15 -3.07 3.67
N PRO A 109 -16.85 -4.18 3.35
CA PRO A 109 -17.54 -4.96 4.37
C PRO A 109 -16.53 -5.47 5.39
N GLN A 110 -16.64 -5.01 6.64
CA GLN A 110 -15.95 -5.62 7.76
C GLN A 110 -16.80 -6.79 8.25
N GLN A 111 -16.35 -8.01 7.99
CA GLN A 111 -16.99 -9.20 8.53
C GLN A 111 -16.38 -9.47 9.91
N SER A 112 -17.09 -9.10 10.97
CA SER A 112 -16.64 -9.29 12.37
C SER A 112 -16.87 -10.70 12.90
N SER A 113 -17.64 -11.53 12.17
CA SER A 113 -18.07 -12.87 12.55
C SER A 113 -18.10 -13.78 11.32
N LEU A 114 -17.67 -15.04 11.46
CA LEU A 114 -17.90 -16.10 10.47
C LEU A 114 -19.25 -16.82 10.68
N PHE A 115 -20.11 -16.27 11.51
CA PHE A 115 -21.43 -16.81 11.87
C PHE A 115 -22.51 -15.74 11.76
#